data_AF-A0A1G6N8X7-F1
#
_entry.id   AF-A0A1G6N8X7-F1
#
_cell.length_a   1.000
_cell.length_b   1.000
_cell.length_c   1.000
_cell.angle_alpha   90.00
_cell.angle_beta   90.00
_cell.angle_gamma   90.00
#
_symmetry.space_group_name_H-M   'P 1'
#
loop_
_entity.id
_entity.type
_entity.pdbx_description
1 polymer ?
#
loop_
_entity_poly.entity_id
_entity_poly.type
_entity_poly.pdbx_seq_one_letter_code
_entity_poly.pdbx_strand_id
1 'polypeptide(L)' 'MRRHVLLLMTLLLILLPLLSACGGKPAADGKQEITLNAQTEPPSLDPALATDTTSGWVLEHLFELDD' A
#
# COMPACT_ATOMS: atom_id res chain seq x y z
N MET A 1 36.78 22.80 -15.37
CA MET A 1 35.84 22.67 -14.23
C MET A 1 34.38 22.56 -14.67
N ARG A 2 33.81 23.51 -15.43
CA ARG A 2 32.39 23.46 -15.88
C ARG A 2 31.99 22.18 -16.63
N ARG A 3 32.84 21.67 -17.53
CA ARG A 3 32.59 20.43 -18.28
C ARG A 3 32.59 19.18 -17.41
N HIS A 4 33.47 19.10 -16.41
CA HIS A 4 33.52 17.97 -15.48
C HIS A 4 32.34 17.98 -14.50
N VAL A 5 31.86 19.16 -14.10
CA VAL A 5 30.64 19.31 -13.29
C VAL A 5 29.40 18.87 -14.07
N LEU A 6 29.30 19.25 -15.35
CA LEU A 6 28.21 18.80 -16.22
C LEU A 6 28.24 17.27 -16.45
N LEU A 7 29.43 16.69 -16.63
CA LEU A 7 29.60 15.23 -16.77
C LEU A 7 29.22 14.45 -15.50
N LEU A 8 29.58 14.97 -14.32
CA LEU A 8 29.19 14.36 -13.04
C LEU A 8 27.68 14.43 -12.81
N MET A 9 27.02 15.53 -13.17
CA MET A 9 25.55 15.65 -13.09
C MET A 9 24.85 14.63 -14.00
N THR A 10 25.29 14.49 -15.26
CA THR A 10 24.68 13.52 -16.18
C THR A 10 24.87 12.08 -15.71
N LEU A 11 26.03 11.77 -15.11
CA LEU A 11 26.30 10.44 -14.58
C LEU A 11 25.39 10.12 -13.37
N LEU A 12 25.18 11.10 -12.48
CA LEU A 12 24.31 10.95 -11.31
C LEU A 12 22.84 10.70 -11.72
N LEU A 13 22.33 11.41 -12.74
CA LEU A 13 20.95 11.23 -13.21
C LEU A 13 20.67 9.81 -13.73
N ILE A 14 21.67 9.15 -14.29
CA ILE A 14 21.53 7.80 -14.84
C ILE A 14 21.67 6.72 -13.74
N LEU A 15 22.42 7.01 -12.69
CA LEU A 15 22.64 6.08 -11.56
C LEU A 15 21.41 5.94 -10.65
N LEU A 16 20.59 6.97 -10.53
CA LEU A 16 19.38 6.98 -9.70
C LEU A 16 18.34 5.90 -10.08
N PRO A 17 17.92 5.75 -11.36
CA PRO A 17 16.97 4.71 -11.75
C PRO A 17 17.53 3.29 -11.65
N LEU A 18 18.85 3.11 -11.79
CA LEU A 18 19.51 1.81 -11.66
C LEU A 18 19.47 1.28 -10.21
N LEU A 19 19.57 2.16 -9.21
CA LEU A 19 19.41 1.78 -7.80
C LEU A 19 17.96 1.44 -7.44
N SER A 20 16.98 2.11 -8.03
CA SER A 20 15.56 1.83 -7.80
C SER A 20 15.12 0.47 -8.34
N ALA A 21 15.84 -0.09 -9.33
CA ALA A 21 15.52 -1.36 -9.95
C ALA A 21 15.98 -2.60 -9.14
N CYS A 22 16.86 -2.43 -8.14
CA CYS A 22 17.41 -3.55 -7.37
C CYS A 22 16.51 -4.03 -6.21
N GLY A 23 15.33 -3.45 -6.03
CA GLY A 23 14.37 -3.81 -4.98
C GLY A 23 13.14 -4.59 -5.45
N GLY A 24 13.02 -4.84 -6.76
CA GLY A 24 11.87 -5.51 -7.35
C GLY A 24 11.87 -7.02 -7.07
N LYS A 25 11.37 -7.43 -5.90
CA LYS A 25 10.83 -8.78 -5.78
C LYS A 25 9.65 -8.85 -6.77
N PRO A 26 9.64 -9.82 -7.71
CA PRO A 26 8.44 -10.03 -8.52
C PRO A 26 7.27 -10.20 -7.55
N ALA A 27 6.12 -9.57 -7.87
CA ALA A 27 4.90 -9.77 -7.11
C ALA A 27 4.75 -11.26 -6.87
N ALA A 28 4.72 -11.68 -5.61
CA ALA A 28 4.67 -13.08 -5.26
C ALA A 28 3.46 -13.68 -5.97
N ASP A 29 3.68 -14.64 -6.88
CA ASP A 29 2.65 -15.39 -7.60
C ASP A 29 1.96 -16.39 -6.65
N GLY A 30 1.61 -15.92 -5.47
CA GLY A 30 0.94 -16.64 -4.40
C GLY A 30 -0.40 -15.99 -4.12
N LYS A 31 -1.39 -16.81 -3.73
CA LYS A 31 -2.68 -16.32 -3.25
C LYS A 31 -2.47 -15.35 -2.09
N GLN A 32 -2.75 -14.07 -2.31
CA GLN A 32 -2.69 -13.02 -1.29
C GLN A 32 -3.97 -13.08 -0.44
N GLU A 33 -4.05 -14.08 0.42
CA GLU A 33 -5.18 -14.33 1.31
C GLU A 33 -4.71 -14.25 2.77
N ILE A 34 -5.55 -13.65 3.62
CA ILE A 34 -5.29 -13.42 5.04
C ILE A 34 -6.57 -13.77 5.80
N THR A 35 -6.46 -14.73 6.73
CA THR A 35 -7.56 -15.13 7.62
C THR A 35 -7.38 -14.46 8.97
N LEU A 36 -8.38 -13.69 9.39
CA LEU A 36 -8.37 -12.90 10.62
C LEU A 36 -9.47 -13.37 11.58
N ASN A 37 -9.21 -13.23 12.89
CA ASN A 37 -10.22 -13.47 13.93
C ASN A 37 -10.94 -12.15 14.27
N ALA A 38 -12.23 -12.06 13.96
CA ALA A 38 -13.06 -10.90 14.27
C ALA A 38 -13.44 -10.77 15.77
N GLN A 39 -13.04 -11.74 16.60
CA GLN A 39 -13.35 -11.89 18.03
C GLN A 39 -14.85 -12.15 18.35
N THR A 40 -15.75 -11.38 17.76
CA THR A 40 -17.21 -11.51 17.93
C THR A 40 -17.93 -11.34 16.60
N GLU A 41 -19.17 -11.81 16.52
CA GLU A 41 -20.01 -11.57 15.35
C GLU A 41 -20.42 -10.09 15.29
N PRO A 42 -20.29 -9.41 14.13
CA PRO A 42 -20.79 -8.05 13.95
C PRO A 42 -22.32 -8.03 14.12
N PRO A 43 -22.88 -7.12 14.92
CA PRO A 43 -24.33 -7.01 15.15
C PRO A 43 -25.09 -6.43 13.94
N SER A 44 -24.44 -5.60 13.12
CA SER A 44 -25.00 -5.02 11.89
C SER A 44 -23.89 -4.73 10.88
N LEU A 45 -24.20 -4.85 9.59
CA LEU A 45 -23.37 -4.41 8.46
C LEU A 45 -23.99 -3.23 7.69
N ASP A 46 -24.96 -2.55 8.31
CA ASP A 46 -25.45 -1.25 7.83
C ASP A 46 -24.61 -0.14 8.49
N PRO A 47 -23.84 0.67 7.72
CA PRO A 47 -23.04 1.76 8.25
C PRO A 47 -23.83 2.77 9.11
N ALA A 48 -25.12 2.96 8.83
CA ALA A 48 -25.95 3.88 9.61
C ALA A 48 -26.38 3.31 10.98
N LEU A 49 -26.25 1.99 11.16
CA LEU A 49 -26.66 1.26 12.37
C LEU A 49 -25.50 0.60 13.10
N ALA A 50 -24.28 0.63 12.54
CA ALA A 50 -23.08 0.07 13.15
C ALA A 50 -22.65 0.90 14.36
N THR A 51 -22.53 0.25 15.53
CA THR A 51 -22.21 0.93 16.80
C THR A 51 -20.97 0.37 17.51
N ASP A 52 -20.43 -0.74 17.03
CA ASP A 52 -19.30 -1.44 17.65
C ASP A 52 -18.05 -1.42 16.74
N THR A 53 -16.91 -1.76 17.34
CA THR A 53 -15.63 -1.73 16.65
C THR A 53 -15.46 -2.84 15.62
N THR A 54 -16.14 -3.98 15.80
CA THR A 54 -16.00 -5.13 14.89
C THR A 54 -16.78 -4.87 13.60
N SER A 55 -18.01 -4.38 13.69
CA SER A 55 -18.76 -3.92 12.50
C SER A 55 -18.03 -2.77 11.80
N GLY A 56 -17.55 -1.77 12.53
CA GLY A 56 -16.76 -0.68 11.95
C GLY A 56 -15.51 -1.17 11.20
N TRP A 57 -14.77 -2.12 11.78
CA TRP A 57 -13.61 -2.71 11.13
C TRP A 57 -13.96 -3.46 9.84
N VAL A 58 -15.06 -4.22 9.82
CA VAL A 58 -15.53 -4.90 8.61
C VAL A 58 -15.99 -3.88 7.55
N LEU A 59 -16.71 -2.85 7.97
CA LEU A 59 -17.28 -1.84 7.07
C LEU A 59 -16.21 -0.99 6.40
N GLU A 60 -15.11 -0.67 7.07
CA GLU A 60 -13.94 0.02 6.48
C GLU A 60 -13.31 -0.77 5.32
N HIS A 61 -13.41 -2.10 5.33
CA HIS A 61 -12.90 -2.94 4.24
C HIS A 61 -13.93 -3.15 3.12
N LEU A 62 -15.20 -2.79 3.36
CA LEU A 62 -16.29 -2.98 2.41
C LEU A 62 -16.71 -1.68 1.71
N PHE A 63 -16.64 -0.56 2.44
CA PHE A 63 -17.02 0.76 1.99
C PHE A 63 -15.84 1.72 2.19
N GLU A 64 -15.65 2.61 1.23
CA GLU A 64 -14.79 3.79 1.37
C GLU A 64 -15.72 5.01 1.46
N LEU A 65 -15.44 5.94 2.38
CA LEU A 65 -16.13 7.23 2.39
C LEU A 65 -15.55 8.04 1.23
N ASP A 66 -16.26 8.07 0.10
CA ASP A 66 -15.99 9.02 -0.99
C ASP A 66 -16.07 10.45 -0.42
N ASP A 67 -14.99 11.22 -0.55
CA ASP A 67 -14.98 12.69 -0.37
C ASP A 67 -15.61 13.41 -1.57
#